data_AF-A0A973YYC0-F1
#
_entry.id   AF-A0A973YYC0-F1
#
_cell.length_a   1.000
_cell.length_b   1.000
_cell.length_c   1.000
_cell.angle_alpha   90.00
_cell.angle_beta   90.00
_cell.angle_gamma   90.00
#
_symmetry.space_group_name_H-M   'P 1'
#
loop_
_entity.id
_entity.type
_entity.pdbx_description
1 polymer ?
#
loop_
_entity_poly.entity_id
_entity_poly.type
_entity_poly.pdbx_seq_one_letter_code
_entity_poly.pdbx_strand_id
1 'polypeptide(L)'
;DLAALRSLAAVPAPLRALAPAAPRPVEAPDVAEQVRDRLASLRGEELERAVRSVVRAEVADVLGHADPGLVDTGRGFLDLGFDSLTAVELRNRLKALTGVQLPATLIFDHPSPDALARHLAGLLADTDPGSADRAGALLAELDRLESELAGAALDPATQLGVATRLRSLLKRVGARDDDEDDTAAAGVALDGASDEEIFDFIDNELGGS
;
A
#
# COMPACT_ATOMS: atom_id res chain seq x y z
N ASP A 1 34.99 -22.38 16.14
CA ASP A 1 35.03 -23.78 16.57
C ASP A 1 33.68 -24.15 17.19
N LEU A 2 32.78 -24.70 16.38
CA LEU A 2 31.33 -24.85 16.68
C LEU A 2 30.98 -26.18 17.36
N ALA A 3 31.99 -27.00 17.69
CA ALA A 3 31.82 -28.30 18.33
C ALA A 3 31.57 -28.18 19.84
N ALA A 4 32.05 -27.12 20.50
CA ALA A 4 31.94 -26.95 21.95
C ALA A 4 30.58 -26.40 22.44
N LEU A 5 29.77 -25.80 21.55
CA LEU A 5 28.44 -25.26 21.91
C LEU A 5 27.28 -26.24 21.68
N ARG A 6 27.52 -27.39 21.03
CA ARG A 6 26.49 -28.43 20.85
C ARG A 6 26.32 -29.35 22.07
N SER A 7 27.24 -29.33 23.03
CA SER A 7 27.22 -30.22 24.19
C SER A 7 26.44 -29.70 25.41
N LEU A 8 25.86 -28.49 25.35
CA LEU A 8 25.10 -27.88 26.46
C LEU A 8 23.57 -27.80 26.25
N ALA A 9 23.03 -28.40 25.18
CA ALA A 9 21.58 -28.39 24.91
C ALA A 9 20.93 -29.79 24.98
N ALA A 10 21.51 -30.72 25.74
CA ALA A 10 20.86 -31.98 26.09
C ALA A 10 20.04 -31.79 27.37
N VAL A 11 18.84 -31.24 27.26
CA VAL A 11 17.91 -31.13 28.38
C VAL A 11 17.43 -32.53 28.76
N PRO A 12 17.57 -32.98 30.03
CA PRO A 12 17.11 -34.29 30.45
C PRO A 12 15.57 -34.43 30.33
N ALA A 13 15.12 -35.64 29.99
CA ALA A 13 13.73 -35.96 29.66
C ALA A 13 12.62 -35.47 30.61
N PRO A 14 12.78 -35.32 31.95
CA PRO A 14 11.67 -34.87 32.79
C PRO A 14 11.28 -33.38 32.59
N LEU A 15 12.13 -32.54 31.98
CA LEU A 15 11.79 -31.12 31.74
C LEU A 15 11.04 -30.86 30.43
N ARG A 16 10.84 -31.88 29.59
CA ARG A 16 10.03 -31.77 28.35
C ARG A 16 8.52 -31.81 28.62
N ALA A 17 8.11 -32.21 29.83
CA ALA A 17 6.71 -32.31 30.23
C ALA A 17 6.12 -31.00 30.80
N LEU A 18 6.97 -29.97 31.00
CA LEU A 18 6.60 -28.65 31.54
C LEU A 18 6.79 -27.51 30.54
N ALA A 19 7.22 -27.81 29.30
CA ALA A 19 7.14 -26.86 28.22
C ALA A 19 5.68 -26.81 27.75
N PRO A 20 5.00 -25.65 27.76
CA PRO A 20 3.73 -25.52 27.07
C PRO A 20 3.97 -25.96 25.63
N ALA A 21 3.21 -26.96 25.18
CA ALA A 21 3.24 -27.40 23.80
C ALA A 21 2.99 -26.15 22.94
N ALA A 22 4.00 -25.74 22.15
CA ALA A 22 3.78 -24.75 21.12
C ALA A 22 2.55 -25.21 20.33
N PRO A 23 1.52 -24.37 20.18
CA PRO A 23 0.30 -24.77 19.48
C PRO A 23 0.72 -25.26 18.10
N ARG A 24 0.38 -26.52 17.78
CA ARG A 24 0.45 -27.02 16.42
C ARG A 24 -0.42 -26.09 15.58
N PRO A 25 0.05 -25.56 14.44
CA PRO A 25 -0.82 -24.79 13.56
C PRO A 25 -1.99 -25.69 13.16
N VAL A 26 -3.17 -25.35 13.63
CA VAL A 26 -4.42 -25.97 13.19
C VAL A 26 -4.62 -25.52 11.74
N GLU A 27 -5.08 -26.42 10.88
CA GLU A 27 -5.33 -26.23 9.45
C GLU A 27 -6.05 -24.90 9.14
N ALA A 28 -5.29 -23.86 8.78
CA ALA A 28 -5.80 -22.61 8.22
C ALA A 28 -5.27 -22.25 6.80
N PRO A 29 -4.71 -23.17 5.97
CA PRO A 29 -4.34 -22.79 4.61
C PRO A 29 -5.56 -22.45 3.74
N ASP A 30 -6.71 -23.09 4.01
CA ASP A 30 -7.94 -22.93 3.21
C ASP A 30 -8.52 -21.51 3.28
N VAL A 31 -8.58 -20.90 4.47
CA VAL A 31 -9.13 -19.54 4.63
C VAL A 31 -8.22 -18.48 4.03
N ALA A 32 -6.91 -18.58 4.25
CA ALA A 32 -5.96 -17.61 3.70
C ALA A 32 -5.89 -17.68 2.17
N GLU A 33 -5.98 -18.89 1.60
CA GLU A 33 -6.06 -19.11 0.16
C GLU A 33 -7.36 -18.54 -0.42
N GLN A 34 -8.52 -18.82 0.21
CA GLN A 34 -9.80 -18.24 -0.19
C GLN A 34 -9.81 -16.71 -0.14
N VAL A 35 -9.22 -16.11 0.90
CA VAL A 35 -9.09 -14.64 1.00
C VAL A 35 -8.22 -14.11 -0.13
N ARG A 36 -7.08 -14.78 -0.42
CA ARG A 36 -6.18 -14.37 -1.50
C ARG A 36 -6.84 -14.46 -2.87
N ASP A 37 -7.53 -15.56 -3.15
CA ASP A 37 -8.25 -15.78 -4.41
C ASP A 37 -9.38 -14.75 -4.58
N ARG A 38 -10.11 -14.48 -3.50
CA ARG A 38 -11.14 -13.45 -3.50
C ARG A 38 -10.54 -12.08 -3.80
N LEU A 39 -9.48 -11.67 -3.10
CA LEU A 39 -8.84 -10.38 -3.34
C LEU A 39 -8.28 -10.27 -4.76
N ALA A 40 -7.68 -11.34 -5.31
CA ALA A 40 -7.18 -11.36 -6.69
C ALA A 40 -8.28 -11.17 -7.75
N SER A 41 -9.51 -11.57 -7.44
CA SER A 41 -10.68 -11.41 -8.33
C SER A 41 -11.33 -10.02 -8.29
N LEU A 42 -11.08 -9.22 -7.25
CA LEU A 42 -11.71 -7.91 -7.04
C LEU A 42 -10.90 -6.78 -7.66
N ARG A 43 -11.57 -5.67 -8.01
CA ARG A 43 -10.94 -4.48 -8.63
C ARG A 43 -11.51 -3.17 -8.11
N GLY A 44 -10.73 -2.11 -8.28
CA GLY A 44 -11.12 -0.73 -7.95
C GLY A 44 -11.66 -0.61 -6.52
N GLU A 45 -12.77 0.09 -6.37
CA GLU A 45 -13.41 0.30 -5.06
C GLU A 45 -13.82 -1.00 -4.34
N GLU A 46 -14.10 -2.09 -5.08
CA GLU A 46 -14.45 -3.37 -4.48
C GLU A 46 -13.24 -4.03 -3.82
N LEU A 47 -12.06 -3.94 -4.47
CA LEU A 47 -10.80 -4.38 -3.90
C LEU A 47 -10.48 -3.55 -2.65
N GLU A 48 -10.56 -2.22 -2.74
CA GLU A 48 -10.24 -1.34 -1.63
C GLU A 48 -11.13 -1.61 -0.40
N ARG A 49 -12.45 -1.76 -0.61
CA ARG A 49 -13.40 -2.13 0.47
C ARG A 49 -13.07 -3.49 1.08
N ALA A 50 -12.75 -4.49 0.26
CA ALA A 50 -12.40 -5.82 0.75
C ALA A 50 -11.09 -5.81 1.54
N VAL A 51 -10.06 -5.13 1.05
CA VAL A 51 -8.77 -4.98 1.75
C VAL A 51 -8.95 -4.23 3.06
N ARG A 52 -9.73 -3.15 3.09
CA ARG A 52 -10.05 -2.43 4.33
C ARG A 52 -10.75 -3.33 5.35
N SER A 53 -11.69 -4.16 4.91
CA SER A 53 -12.35 -5.13 5.79
C SER A 53 -11.36 -6.14 6.38
N VAL A 54 -10.41 -6.64 5.58
CA VAL A 54 -9.37 -7.58 6.03
C VAL A 54 -8.45 -6.90 7.03
N VAL A 55 -7.92 -5.72 6.71
CA VAL A 55 -7.04 -4.97 7.62
C VAL A 55 -7.74 -4.68 8.93
N ARG A 56 -9.01 -4.23 8.91
CA ARG A 56 -9.78 -3.95 10.12
C ARG A 56 -9.98 -5.18 10.99
N ALA A 57 -10.27 -6.34 10.37
CA ALA A 57 -10.41 -7.60 11.10
C ALA A 57 -9.09 -8.02 11.77
N GLU A 58 -7.97 -7.98 11.03
CA GLU A 58 -6.67 -8.34 11.60
C GLU A 58 -6.22 -7.38 12.71
N VAL A 59 -6.54 -6.10 12.58
CA VAL A 59 -6.28 -5.10 13.64
C VAL A 59 -7.07 -5.41 14.89
N ALA A 60 -8.36 -5.75 14.77
CA ALA A 60 -9.17 -6.18 15.90
C ALA A 60 -8.62 -7.45 16.55
N ASP A 61 -8.27 -8.47 15.76
CA ASP A 61 -7.74 -9.73 16.27
C ASP A 61 -6.43 -9.54 17.03
N VAL A 62 -5.51 -8.71 16.51
CA VAL A 62 -4.23 -8.40 17.18
C VAL A 62 -4.45 -7.64 18.49
N LEU A 63 -5.45 -6.76 18.54
CA LEU A 63 -5.82 -6.03 19.76
C LEU A 63 -6.72 -6.84 20.71
N GLY A 64 -7.13 -8.05 20.33
CA GLY A 64 -8.02 -8.90 21.11
C GLY A 64 -9.48 -8.43 21.14
N HIS A 65 -9.92 -7.64 20.16
CA HIS A 65 -11.31 -7.23 19.99
C HIS A 65 -12.10 -8.30 19.22
N ALA A 66 -13.21 -8.77 19.81
CA ALA A 66 -14.08 -9.74 19.16
C ALA A 66 -14.92 -9.15 17.99
N ASP A 67 -15.09 -7.82 17.98
CA ASP A 67 -15.80 -7.10 16.94
C ASP A 67 -14.87 -6.10 16.23
N PRO A 68 -14.56 -6.31 14.93
CA PRO A 68 -13.83 -5.36 14.11
C PRO A 68 -14.45 -3.97 14.07
N GLY A 69 -15.77 -3.86 14.27
CA GLY A 69 -16.53 -2.61 14.35
C GLY A 69 -16.06 -1.65 15.44
N LEU A 70 -15.37 -2.16 16.47
CA LEU A 70 -14.82 -1.35 17.57
C LEU A 70 -13.51 -0.64 17.23
N VAL A 71 -12.84 -1.06 16.15
CA VAL A 71 -11.61 -0.42 15.67
C VAL A 71 -11.97 0.87 14.94
N ASP A 72 -11.46 2.00 15.41
CA ASP A 72 -11.45 3.26 14.66
C ASP A 72 -10.33 3.21 13.62
N THR A 73 -10.69 3.11 12.35
CA THR A 73 -9.73 2.91 11.26
C THR A 73 -9.05 4.20 10.79
N GLY A 74 -9.56 5.37 11.22
CA GLY A 74 -8.91 6.66 11.01
C GLY A 74 -7.86 6.98 12.06
N ARG A 75 -7.92 6.32 13.22
CA ARG A 75 -7.00 6.52 14.33
C ARG A 75 -5.64 5.86 14.07
N GLY A 76 -4.58 6.47 14.58
CA GLY A 76 -3.23 5.95 14.43
C GLY A 76 -3.03 4.64 15.18
N PHE A 77 -2.18 3.75 14.66
CA PHE A 77 -1.86 2.46 15.28
C PHE A 77 -1.34 2.60 16.71
N LEU A 78 -0.47 3.58 16.97
CA LEU A 78 0.06 3.84 18.32
C LEU A 78 -1.05 4.22 19.30
N ASP A 79 -1.99 5.04 18.87
CA ASP A 79 -3.12 5.47 19.68
C ASP A 79 -4.16 4.36 19.91
N LEU A 80 -4.20 3.37 19.02
CA LEU A 80 -4.97 2.14 19.16
C LEU A 80 -4.29 1.11 20.08
N GLY A 81 -3.04 1.36 20.50
CA GLY A 81 -2.29 0.49 21.40
C GLY A 81 -1.35 -0.49 20.70
N PHE A 82 -0.98 -0.23 19.43
CA PHE A 82 0.08 -1.01 18.78
C PHE A 82 1.46 -0.68 19.35
N ASP A 83 2.28 -1.72 19.45
CA ASP A 83 3.68 -1.67 19.81
C ASP A 83 4.52 -2.40 18.75
N SER A 84 5.83 -2.53 19.00
CA SER A 84 6.73 -3.20 18.06
C SER A 84 6.43 -4.68 17.84
N LEU A 85 5.87 -5.38 18.82
CA LEU A 85 5.56 -6.80 18.71
C LEU A 85 4.25 -7.01 17.94
N THR A 86 3.20 -6.25 18.28
CA THR A 86 1.90 -6.32 17.60
C THR A 86 1.98 -5.83 16.16
N ALA A 87 2.87 -4.87 15.86
CA ALA A 87 3.18 -4.46 14.48
C ALA A 87 3.75 -5.60 13.63
N VAL A 88 4.70 -6.36 14.19
CA VAL A 88 5.30 -7.51 13.51
C VAL A 88 4.28 -8.63 13.32
N GLU A 89 3.40 -8.84 14.30
CA GLU A 89 2.31 -9.80 14.21
C GLU A 89 1.32 -9.44 13.09
N LEU A 90 0.82 -8.19 13.07
CA LEU A 90 -0.08 -7.69 12.02
C LEU A 90 0.54 -7.86 10.63
N ARG A 91 1.82 -7.48 10.48
CA ARG A 91 2.56 -7.66 9.22
C ARG A 91 2.58 -9.13 8.78
N ASN A 92 2.85 -10.06 9.69
CA ASN A 92 2.90 -11.49 9.37
C ASN A 92 1.53 -12.03 8.96
N ARG A 93 0.47 -11.63 9.66
CA ARG A 93 -0.91 -12.01 9.36
C ARG A 93 -1.34 -11.50 7.99
N LEU A 94 -1.13 -10.21 7.72
CA LEU A 94 -1.42 -9.60 6.42
C LEU A 94 -0.63 -10.26 5.29
N LYS A 95 0.66 -10.54 5.49
CA LYS A 95 1.47 -11.29 4.52
C LYS A 95 0.90 -12.69 4.26
N ALA A 96 0.44 -13.39 5.28
CA ALA A 96 -0.15 -14.73 5.11
C ALA A 96 -1.45 -14.68 4.27
N LEU A 97 -2.32 -13.70 4.55
CA LEU A 97 -3.61 -13.56 3.86
C LEU A 97 -3.47 -13.01 2.44
N THR A 98 -2.58 -12.03 2.22
CA THR A 98 -2.46 -11.34 0.93
C THR A 98 -1.37 -11.89 0.04
N GLY A 99 -0.38 -12.59 0.60
CA GLY A 99 0.81 -13.03 -0.14
C GLY A 99 1.83 -11.91 -0.42
N VAL A 100 1.51 -10.66 -0.09
CA VAL A 100 2.37 -9.48 -0.34
C VAL A 100 3.50 -9.42 0.69
N GLN A 101 4.71 -9.08 0.23
CA GLN A 101 5.83 -8.81 1.14
C GLN A 101 5.69 -7.40 1.72
N LEU A 102 5.56 -7.30 3.04
CA LEU A 102 5.41 -6.03 3.73
C LEU A 102 6.68 -5.73 4.56
N PRO A 103 7.23 -4.50 4.50
CA PRO A 103 8.38 -4.12 5.30
C PRO A 103 8.06 -4.11 6.80
N ALA A 104 9.09 -4.17 7.65
CA ALA A 104 8.91 -4.12 9.11
C ALA A 104 8.52 -2.72 9.61
N THR A 105 8.72 -1.68 8.81
CA THR A 105 8.41 -0.27 9.10
C THR A 105 6.98 0.12 8.73
N LEU A 106 6.19 -0.80 8.20
CA LEU A 106 4.86 -0.57 7.60
C LEU A 106 3.92 0.31 8.43
N ILE A 107 3.86 0.10 9.75
CA ILE A 107 2.97 0.88 10.63
C ILE A 107 3.44 2.32 10.87
N PHE A 108 4.71 2.62 10.56
CA PHE A 108 5.26 3.98 10.61
C PHE A 108 5.06 4.68 9.27
N ASP A 109 5.24 3.93 8.17
CA ASP A 109 5.04 4.43 6.81
C ASP A 109 3.54 4.67 6.52
N HIS A 110 2.66 3.85 7.12
CA HIS A 110 1.22 3.93 7.02
C HIS A 110 0.61 3.91 8.43
N PRO A 111 0.44 5.09 9.06
CA PRO A 111 0.21 5.18 10.50
C PRO A 111 -1.21 4.83 10.95
N SER A 112 -2.16 4.58 10.05
CA SER A 112 -3.53 4.19 10.38
C SER A 112 -3.99 2.95 9.59
N PRO A 113 -4.98 2.19 10.10
CA PRO A 113 -5.58 1.07 9.37
C PRO A 113 -6.07 1.46 7.96
N ASP A 114 -6.64 2.65 7.81
CA ASP A 114 -7.09 3.16 6.51
C ASP A 114 -5.94 3.44 5.54
N ALA A 115 -4.87 4.06 6.02
CA ALA A 115 -3.68 4.32 5.20
C ALA A 115 -3.02 3.02 4.75
N LEU A 116 -2.94 2.04 5.66
CA LEU A 116 -2.40 0.72 5.37
C LEU A 116 -3.27 -0.04 4.36
N ALA A 117 -4.59 0.00 4.51
CA ALA A 117 -5.51 -0.66 3.58
C ALA A 117 -5.40 -0.10 2.16
N ARG A 118 -5.29 1.23 2.01
CA ARG A 118 -5.07 1.87 0.71
C ARG A 118 -3.76 1.43 0.07
N HIS A 119 -2.66 1.45 0.83
CA HIS A 119 -1.37 1.00 0.32
C HIS A 119 -1.40 -0.47 -0.13
N LEU A 120 -2.00 -1.35 0.69
CA LEU A 120 -2.11 -2.77 0.37
C LEU A 120 -2.99 -3.05 -0.85
N ALA A 121 -4.06 -2.27 -1.05
CA ALA A 121 -4.90 -2.35 -2.24
C ALA A 121 -4.13 -1.97 -3.51
N GLY A 122 -3.28 -0.94 -3.46
CA GLY A 122 -2.38 -0.56 -4.56
C GLY A 122 -1.42 -1.69 -4.95
N LEU A 123 -0.71 -2.25 -3.97
CA LEU A 123 0.21 -3.38 -4.20
C LEU A 123 -0.49 -4.60 -4.83
N LEU A 124 -1.73 -4.89 -4.42
CA LEU A 124 -2.51 -5.99 -4.96
C LEU A 124 -3.03 -5.70 -6.38
N ALA A 125 -3.36 -4.44 -6.69
CA ALA A 125 -3.73 -4.02 -8.04
C ALA A 125 -2.55 -4.13 -9.01
N ASP A 126 -1.34 -3.80 -8.56
CA ASP A 126 -0.11 -3.90 -9.37
C ASP A 126 0.32 -5.34 -9.64
N THR A 127 -0.07 -6.27 -8.76
CA THR A 127 0.26 -7.70 -8.91
C THR A 127 -0.72 -8.42 -9.85
N ASP A 128 -1.67 -7.72 -10.48
CA ASP A 128 -2.64 -8.33 -11.39
C ASP A 128 -1.99 -8.89 -12.66
N PRO A 129 -1.93 -10.22 -12.84
CA PRO A 129 -1.41 -10.81 -14.08
C PRO A 129 -2.26 -10.41 -15.29
N GLY A 130 -3.57 -10.19 -15.13
CA GLY A 130 -4.45 -9.73 -16.20
C GLY A 130 -4.28 -8.26 -16.59
N SER A 131 -3.58 -7.47 -15.77
CA SER A 131 -3.20 -6.08 -16.07
C SER A 131 -1.92 -6.10 -16.89
N ALA A 132 -0.92 -6.89 -16.46
CA ALA A 132 0.30 -7.10 -17.20
C ALA A 132 0.05 -7.67 -18.61
N ASP A 133 -0.86 -8.65 -18.75
CA ASP A 133 -1.23 -9.21 -20.05
C ASP A 133 -1.95 -8.19 -20.95
N ARG A 134 -2.85 -7.37 -20.39
CA ARG A 134 -3.52 -6.29 -21.14
C ARG A 134 -2.56 -5.18 -21.55
N ALA A 135 -1.64 -4.80 -20.67
CA ALA A 135 -0.59 -3.84 -20.98
C ALA A 135 0.31 -4.37 -22.11
N GLY A 136 0.71 -5.65 -22.05
CA GLY A 136 1.46 -6.31 -23.10
C GLY A 136 0.72 -6.34 -24.45
N ALA A 137 -0.58 -6.66 -24.44
CA ALA A 137 -1.40 -6.63 -25.65
C ALA A 137 -1.54 -5.21 -26.24
N LEU A 138 -1.69 -4.19 -25.40
CA LEU A 138 -1.78 -2.80 -25.84
C LEU A 138 -0.45 -2.31 -26.44
N LEU A 139 0.68 -2.66 -25.82
CA LEU A 139 2.01 -2.34 -26.35
C LEU A 139 2.26 -3.01 -27.70
N ALA A 140 1.88 -4.28 -27.83
CA ALA A 140 1.97 -4.99 -29.11
C ALA A 140 1.10 -4.34 -30.22
N GLU A 141 -0.05 -3.76 -29.86
CA GLU A 141 -0.87 -2.99 -30.81
C GLU A 141 -0.18 -1.68 -31.23
N LEU A 142 0.49 -1.00 -30.30
CA LEU A 142 1.27 0.19 -30.60
C LEU A 142 2.45 -0.12 -31.53
N ASP A 143 3.16 -1.23 -31.30
CA ASP A 143 4.26 -1.68 -32.17
C ASP A 143 3.78 -1.97 -33.60
N ARG A 144 2.57 -2.54 -33.74
CA ARG A 144 1.94 -2.76 -35.05
C ARG A 144 1.62 -1.43 -35.74
N LEU A 145 1.00 -0.49 -35.00
CA LEU A 145 0.67 0.83 -35.52
C LEU A 145 1.93 1.61 -35.94
N GLU A 146 3.00 1.52 -35.15
CA GLU A 146 4.31 2.09 -35.48
C GLU A 146 4.84 1.52 -36.80
N SER A 147 4.80 0.19 -36.96
CA SER A 147 5.25 -0.48 -38.18
C SER A 147 4.45 -0.05 -39.42
N GLU A 148 3.13 0.11 -39.29
CA GLU A 148 2.26 0.58 -40.37
C GLU A 148 2.55 2.04 -40.72
N LEU A 149 2.71 2.91 -39.72
CA LEU A 149 3.06 4.32 -39.92
C LEU A 149 4.44 4.50 -40.56
N ALA A 150 5.42 3.67 -40.19
CA ALA A 150 6.76 3.69 -40.77
C ALA A 150 6.78 3.22 -42.23
N GLY A 151 5.93 2.25 -42.58
CA GLY A 151 5.77 1.74 -43.94
C GLY A 151 4.87 2.60 -44.84
N ALA A 152 4.00 3.42 -44.26
CA ALA A 152 3.11 4.30 -44.99
C ALA A 152 3.88 5.52 -45.53
N ALA A 153 4.00 5.64 -46.85
CA ALA A 153 4.49 6.85 -47.51
C ALA A 153 3.44 7.98 -47.40
N LEU A 154 3.32 8.56 -46.21
CA LEU A 154 2.38 9.63 -45.88
C LEU A 154 2.85 10.98 -46.44
N ASP A 155 1.92 11.76 -46.99
CA ASP A 155 2.19 13.15 -47.37
C ASP A 155 2.33 14.06 -46.11
N PRO A 156 2.92 15.27 -46.24
CA PRO A 156 3.17 16.15 -45.10
C PRO A 156 1.91 16.59 -44.34
N ALA A 157 0.76 16.73 -45.01
CA ALA A 157 -0.47 17.14 -44.35
C ALA A 157 -1.02 15.98 -43.50
N THR A 158 -0.97 14.76 -44.01
CA THR A 158 -1.36 13.55 -43.27
C THR A 158 -0.44 13.31 -42.07
N GLN A 159 0.88 13.48 -42.20
CA GLN A 159 1.82 13.39 -41.07
C GLN A 159 1.48 14.36 -39.94
N LEU A 160 1.14 15.60 -40.26
CA LEU A 160 0.75 16.61 -39.26
C LEU A 160 -0.55 16.23 -38.54
N GLY A 161 -1.52 15.67 -39.27
CA GLY A 161 -2.77 15.15 -38.73
C GLY A 161 -2.55 14.01 -37.73
N VAL A 162 -1.75 13.01 -38.12
CA VAL A 162 -1.36 11.88 -37.25
C VAL A 162 -0.69 12.38 -35.97
N ALA A 163 0.32 13.25 -36.10
CA ALA A 163 1.04 13.79 -34.94
C ALA A 163 0.11 14.54 -33.97
N THR A 164 -0.87 15.27 -34.49
CA THR A 164 -1.86 15.99 -33.67
C THR A 164 -2.76 15.03 -32.91
N ARG A 165 -3.20 13.94 -33.56
CA ARG A 165 -4.03 12.94 -32.91
C ARG A 165 -3.28 12.18 -31.81
N LEU A 166 -2.02 11.83 -32.04
CA LEU A 166 -1.16 11.17 -31.05
C LEU A 166 -0.94 12.05 -29.82
N ARG A 167 -0.62 13.34 -29.99
CA ARG A 167 -0.52 14.29 -28.86
C ARG A 167 -1.82 14.38 -28.05
N SER A 168 -2.97 14.38 -28.73
CA SER A 168 -4.26 14.38 -28.06
C SER A 168 -4.53 13.10 -27.28
N LEU A 169 -4.08 11.94 -27.77
CA LEU A 169 -4.18 10.67 -27.05
C LEU A 169 -3.26 10.66 -25.82
N LEU A 170 -2.00 11.09 -25.96
CA LEU A 170 -1.06 11.20 -24.84
C LEU A 170 -1.61 12.08 -23.71
N LYS A 171 -2.18 13.24 -24.04
CA LYS A 171 -2.82 14.11 -23.05
C LYS A 171 -3.97 13.41 -22.30
N ARG A 172 -4.68 12.51 -22.96
CA ARG A 172 -5.83 11.81 -22.40
C ARG A 172 -5.43 10.63 -21.51
N VAL A 173 -4.29 10.01 -21.79
CA VAL A 173 -3.72 8.93 -20.99
C VAL A 173 -3.05 9.50 -19.73
N GLY A 174 -2.27 10.58 -19.85
CA GLY A 174 -1.59 11.19 -18.70
C GLY A 174 -2.53 11.84 -17.67
N ALA A 175 -3.69 12.36 -18.09
CA ALA A 175 -4.67 12.92 -17.15
C ALA A 175 -5.28 11.89 -16.18
N ARG A 176 -5.08 10.59 -16.41
CA ARG A 176 -5.55 9.52 -15.52
C ARG A 176 -4.65 9.34 -14.29
N ASP A 177 -3.41 9.80 -14.34
CA ASP A 177 -2.45 9.76 -13.23
C ASP A 177 -2.57 11.00 -12.32
N ASP A 178 -2.99 12.16 -12.88
CA ASP A 178 -3.11 13.42 -12.14
C ASP A 178 -4.33 13.48 -11.19
N ASP A 179 -5.36 12.66 -11.39
CA ASP A 179 -6.56 12.62 -10.54
C ASP A 179 -6.32 11.93 -9.17
N GLU A 180 -5.20 11.22 -8.98
CA GLU A 180 -4.87 10.55 -7.71
C GLU A 180 -4.12 11.44 -6.71
N ASP A 181 -3.53 12.56 -7.14
CA ASP A 181 -2.76 13.48 -6.27
C ASP A 181 -3.61 14.58 -5.60
N ASP A 182 -4.88 14.76 -5.99
CA ASP A 182 -5.73 15.85 -5.46
C ASP A 182 -6.41 15.54 -4.11
N THR A 183 -6.05 14.42 -3.45
CA THR A 183 -6.52 14.10 -2.08
C THR A 183 -5.45 14.15 -0.99
N ALA A 184 -4.21 14.54 -1.33
CA ALA A 184 -3.12 14.73 -0.38
C ALA A 184 -2.79 16.22 -0.07
N ALA A 185 -3.59 17.17 -0.55
CA ALA A 185 -3.44 18.61 -0.26
C ALA A 185 -4.53 19.15 0.69
N ALA A 186 -4.84 18.42 1.76
CA ALA A 186 -5.56 18.96 2.93
C ALA A 186 -4.63 18.91 4.15
N GLY A 187 -3.55 19.68 4.09
CA GLY A 187 -2.53 19.74 5.13
C GLY A 187 -1.76 21.05 5.08
N VAL A 188 -2.37 22.08 5.69
CA VAL A 188 -1.79 23.39 6.01
C VAL A 188 -1.58 24.31 4.82
N ALA A 189 -2.54 25.23 4.63
CA ALA A 189 -2.24 26.54 4.07
C ALA A 189 -1.24 27.22 5.02
N LEU A 190 0.06 27.04 4.76
CA LEU A 190 1.06 27.98 5.23
C LEU A 190 0.89 29.20 4.33
N ASP A 191 0.10 30.14 4.85
CA ASP A 191 0.02 31.50 4.34
C ASP A 191 1.45 32.00 4.12
N GLY A 192 1.76 32.34 2.88
CA GLY A 192 3.05 32.90 2.51
C GLY A 192 3.14 34.33 3.00
N ALA A 193 3.17 34.52 4.32
CA ALA A 193 3.59 35.77 4.92
C ALA A 193 5.02 36.02 4.43
N SER A 194 5.17 37.06 3.60
CA SER A 194 6.48 37.45 3.10
C SER A 194 7.29 37.99 4.28
N ASP A 195 8.61 37.76 4.31
CA ASP A 195 9.49 38.20 5.40
C ASP A 195 9.29 39.68 5.78
N GLU A 196 8.78 40.51 4.86
CA GLU A 196 8.45 41.92 5.04
C GLU A 196 7.33 42.19 6.08
N GLU A 197 6.33 41.31 6.23
CA GLU A 197 5.23 41.50 7.20
C GLU A 197 5.63 41.11 8.64
N ILE A 198 6.63 40.24 8.81
CA ILE A 198 7.16 39.86 10.13
C ILE A 198 7.93 41.03 10.76
N PHE A 199 8.64 41.83 9.95
CA PHE A 199 9.39 42.99 10.45
C PHE A 199 8.48 44.18 10.80
N ASP A 200 7.39 44.40 10.08
CA ASP A 200 6.42 45.47 10.38
C ASP A 200 5.70 45.27 11.72
N PHE A 201 5.52 44.02 12.17
CA PHE A 201 4.91 43.73 13.48
C PHE A 201 5.86 44.01 14.65
N ILE A 202 7.17 43.86 14.47
CA ILE A 202 8.17 44.06 15.53
C ILE A 202 8.44 45.55 15.75
N ASP A 203 8.46 46.37 14.69
CA ASP A 203 8.68 47.81 14.81
C ASP A 203 7.48 48.53 15.46
N ASN A 204 6.26 48.01 15.32
CA ASN A 204 5.05 48.64 15.85
C ASN A 204 4.78 48.35 17.35
N GLU A 205 5.46 47.38 17.97
CA GLU A 205 5.35 47.10 19.42
C GLU A 205 6.55 47.57 20.26
N LEU A 206 7.65 48.04 19.65
CA LEU A 206 8.81 48.56 20.38
C LEU A 206 9.09 50.06 20.17
N GLY A 207 8.20 50.77 19.47
CA GLY A 207 8.29 52.20 19.18
C GLY A 207 7.21 53.04 19.87
N GLY A 208 7.04 52.91 21.19
CA GLY A 208 6.02 53.65 21.94
C GLY A 208 6.34 53.85 23.41
N SER A 209 7.39 54.62 23.73
CA SER A 209 7.54 55.34 25.00
C SER A 209 8.34 56.62 24.80
#